data_AF-A0A7V3DVQ4-F1
#
_entry.id   AF-A0A7V3DVQ4-F1
#
_cell.length_a   1.000
_cell.length_b   1.000
_cell.length_c   1.000
_cell.angle_alpha   90.00
_cell.angle_beta   90.00
_cell.angle_gamma   90.00
#
_symmetry.space_group_name_H-M   'P 1'
#
loop_
_entity.id
_entity.type
_entity.pdbx_description
1 polymer ?
#
loop_
_entity_poly.entity_id
_entity_poly.type
_entity_poly.pdbx_seq_one_letter_code
_entity_poly.pdbx_strand_id
1 'polypeptide(L)'
;MQPGLVEILACPLDGHHPLRLTVLERHNAGGREEIVEGVLICARCATAFPVVAGIPHLVRGGLRQPEIERDFASRHGEALRRAADELHLGAALELPRGAMTDHDRNLIAEGDYWGRFLHEHVARGDLSILDVRCRGTHPPFLNAGVTETDQRDAGRAMGYWPDHLSRPMRRWIEECRGG
;
A
#
# COMPACT_ATOMS: atom_id res chain seq x y z
N MET A 1 -15.99 -6.70 -3.86
CA MET A 1 -15.06 -7.53 -3.07
C MET A 1 -15.57 -8.96 -2.94
N GLN A 2 -14.74 -9.97 -3.20
CA GLN A 2 -15.10 -11.38 -2.99
C GLN A 2 -15.11 -11.73 -1.48
N PRO A 3 -16.16 -12.38 -0.94
CA PRO A 3 -16.27 -12.67 0.50
C PRO A 3 -15.09 -13.47 1.07
N GLY A 4 -14.58 -14.47 0.34
CA GLY A 4 -13.47 -15.30 0.79
C GLY A 4 -12.15 -14.54 0.96
N LEU A 5 -12.00 -13.34 0.38
CA LEU A 5 -10.81 -12.53 0.59
C LEU A 5 -10.67 -12.06 2.05
N VAL A 6 -11.78 -11.89 2.76
CA VAL A 6 -11.76 -11.44 4.17
C VAL A 6 -11.02 -12.41 5.08
N GLU A 7 -10.99 -13.70 4.73
CA GLU A 7 -10.30 -14.75 5.47
C GLU A 7 -8.77 -14.60 5.49
N ILE A 8 -8.19 -13.72 4.65
CA ILE A 8 -6.75 -13.45 4.65
C ILE A 8 -6.40 -12.01 5.03
N LEU A 9 -7.39 -11.14 5.21
CA LEU A 9 -7.15 -9.73 5.51
C LEU A 9 -6.82 -9.54 6.99
N ALA A 10 -5.69 -8.90 7.25
CA ALA A 10 -5.28 -8.47 8.59
C ALA A 10 -5.47 -6.97 8.76
N CYS A 11 -5.68 -6.54 10.00
CA CYS A 11 -5.76 -5.14 10.36
C CYS A 11 -4.44 -4.44 10.00
N PRO A 12 -4.49 -3.32 9.27
CA PRO A 12 -3.28 -2.59 8.92
C PRO A 12 -2.66 -1.91 10.15
N LEU A 13 -3.36 -1.67 11.25
CA LEU A 13 -2.76 -0.97 12.40
C LEU A 13 -1.92 -1.89 13.30
N ASP A 14 -2.39 -3.12 13.54
CA ASP A 14 -1.83 -4.02 14.55
C ASP A 14 -1.56 -5.44 14.04
N GLY A 15 -1.84 -5.72 12.76
CA GLY A 15 -1.68 -7.02 12.13
C GLY A 15 -2.68 -8.08 12.60
N HIS A 16 -3.70 -7.72 13.38
CA HIS A 16 -4.65 -8.69 13.92
C HIS A 16 -5.54 -9.27 12.81
N HIS A 17 -5.73 -10.59 12.89
CA HIS A 17 -6.58 -11.39 12.01
C HIS A 17 -7.40 -12.37 12.86
N PRO A 18 -8.67 -12.64 12.52
CA PRO A 18 -9.42 -12.13 11.36
C PRO A 18 -10.11 -10.78 11.60
N LEU A 19 -10.38 -10.06 10.51
CA LEU A 19 -11.28 -8.89 10.52
C LEU A 19 -12.74 -9.34 10.47
N ARG A 20 -13.62 -8.69 11.23
CA ARG A 20 -15.07 -8.94 11.15
C ARG A 20 -15.68 -8.14 10.02
N LEU A 21 -16.41 -8.79 9.14
CA LEU A 21 -17.12 -8.14 8.03
C LEU A 21 -18.61 -8.02 8.35
N THR A 22 -19.13 -6.80 8.30
CA THR A 22 -20.57 -6.53 8.21
C THR A 22 -20.89 -6.11 6.78
N VAL A 23 -21.73 -6.88 6.10
CA VAL A 23 -22.12 -6.59 4.71
C VAL A 23 -23.36 -5.73 4.67
N LEU A 24 -23.30 -4.66 3.87
CA LEU A 24 -24.40 -3.71 3.71
C LEU A 24 -25.08 -3.87 2.35
N GLU A 25 -24.29 -4.10 1.31
CA GLU A 25 -24.79 -4.32 -0.05
C GLU A 25 -24.00 -5.40 -0.77
N ARG A 26 -24.72 -6.26 -1.48
CA ARG A 26 -24.17 -7.33 -2.32
C ARG A 26 -24.70 -7.20 -3.74
N HIS A 27 -23.84 -7.52 -4.69
CA HIS A 27 -24.19 -7.64 -6.08
C HIS A 27 -23.87 -9.05 -6.58
N ASN A 28 -24.78 -9.62 -7.36
CA ASN A 28 -24.60 -10.94 -7.95
C ASN A 28 -24.34 -10.76 -9.44
N ALA A 29 -23.08 -10.87 -9.85
CA ALA A 29 -22.69 -10.84 -11.26
C ALA A 29 -22.24 -12.24 -11.70
N GLY A 30 -22.96 -12.84 -12.64
CA GLY A 30 -22.57 -14.13 -13.25
C GLY A 30 -22.48 -15.31 -12.28
N GLY A 31 -23.32 -15.34 -11.24
CA GLY A 31 -23.34 -16.42 -10.24
C GLY A 31 -22.28 -16.31 -9.15
N ARG A 32 -21.52 -15.20 -9.10
CA ARG A 32 -20.58 -14.90 -8.02
C ARG A 32 -21.11 -13.74 -7.17
N GLU A 33 -21.06 -13.94 -5.86
CA GLU A 33 -21.46 -12.93 -4.89
C GLU A 33 -20.30 -11.95 -4.66
N GLU A 34 -20.58 -10.66 -4.82
CA GLU A 34 -19.62 -9.59 -4.55
C GLU A 34 -20.19 -8.60 -3.55
N ILE A 35 -19.40 -8.29 -2.52
CA ILE A 35 -19.72 -7.23 -1.57
C ILE A 35 -19.39 -5.89 -2.23
N VAL A 36 -20.39 -5.02 -2.36
CA VAL A 36 -20.25 -3.68 -2.93
C VAL A 36 -20.06 -2.66 -1.82
N GLU A 37 -20.87 -2.75 -0.77
CA GLU A 37 -20.77 -1.89 0.42
C GLU A 37 -20.68 -2.76 1.68
N GLY A 38 -19.82 -2.37 2.61
CA GLY A 38 -19.58 -3.12 3.84
C GLY A 38 -18.63 -2.42 4.79
N VAL A 39 -18.45 -2.98 5.98
CA VAL A 39 -17.46 -2.49 6.95
C VAL A 39 -16.66 -3.65 7.52
N LEU A 40 -15.35 -3.49 7.55
CA LEU A 40 -14.41 -4.41 8.19
C LEU A 40 -14.02 -3.83 9.55
N ILE A 41 -14.17 -4.60 10.62
CA ILE A 41 -13.90 -4.16 11.99
C ILE A 41 -12.84 -5.05 12.62
N CYS A 42 -11.78 -4.44 13.15
CA CYS A 42 -10.79 -5.15 13.93
C CYS A 42 -11.31 -5.40 15.35
N ALA A 43 -11.34 -6.66 15.79
CA ALA A 43 -11.76 -7.01 17.14
C ALA A 43 -10.77 -6.57 18.24
N ARG A 44 -9.53 -6.23 17.87
CA ARG A 44 -8.46 -5.85 18.80
C ARG A 44 -8.37 -4.34 19.02
N CYS A 45 -8.21 -3.57 17.95
CA CYS A 45 -8.10 -2.10 18.03
C CYS A 45 -9.42 -1.37 17.76
N ALA A 46 -10.55 -2.08 17.62
CA ALA A 46 -11.90 -1.54 17.40
C ALA A 46 -12.06 -0.66 16.15
N THR A 47 -11.04 -0.59 15.29
CA THR A 47 -11.05 0.26 14.11
C THR A 47 -11.92 -0.32 13.01
N ALA A 48 -12.77 0.54 12.43
CA ALA A 48 -13.61 0.22 11.28
C ALA A 48 -13.00 0.74 9.96
N PHE A 49 -12.99 -0.10 8.93
CA PHE A 49 -12.55 0.20 7.57
C PHE A 49 -13.72 0.03 6.60
N PRO A 50 -14.14 1.08 5.88
CA PRO A 50 -15.24 0.98 4.93
C PRO A 50 -14.83 0.19 3.68
N VAL A 51 -15.78 -0.57 3.15
CA VAL A 51 -15.73 -1.17 1.81
C VAL A 51 -16.70 -0.38 0.95
N VAL A 52 -16.19 0.36 -0.03
CA VAL A 52 -16.99 1.22 -0.92
C VAL A 52 -16.76 0.78 -2.36
N ALA A 53 -17.82 0.63 -3.14
CA ALA A 53 -17.76 0.13 -4.52
C ALA A 53 -16.95 -1.18 -4.67
N GLY A 54 -16.99 -2.03 -3.64
CA GLY A 54 -16.28 -3.30 -3.58
C GLY A 54 -14.78 -3.21 -3.30
N ILE A 55 -14.27 -2.03 -2.90
CA ILE A 55 -12.87 -1.78 -2.56
C ILE A 55 -12.75 -1.57 -1.03
N PRO A 56 -12.01 -2.43 -0.30
CA PRO A 56 -11.74 -2.23 1.12
C PRO A 56 -10.69 -1.14 1.36
N HIS A 57 -11.07 -0.05 2.04
CA HIS A 57 -10.18 1.08 2.34
C HIS A 57 -9.34 0.82 3.61
N LEU A 58 -8.36 -0.10 3.52
CA LEU A 58 -7.46 -0.51 4.62
C LEU A 58 -6.25 0.43 4.80
N VAL A 59 -6.51 1.74 4.90
CA VAL A 59 -5.45 2.75 5.03
C VAL A 59 -5.19 3.09 6.50
N ARG A 60 -3.92 3.32 6.85
CA ARG A 60 -3.47 3.62 8.22
C ARG A 60 -3.54 5.12 8.53
N GLY A 61 -3.82 5.44 9.79
CA GLY A 61 -3.50 6.74 10.40
C GLY A 61 -3.95 7.95 9.58
N GLY A 62 -3.03 8.92 9.39
CA GLY A 62 -3.29 10.17 8.68
C GLY A 62 -3.39 10.07 7.17
N LEU A 63 -3.16 8.89 6.59
CA LEU A 63 -3.33 8.62 5.16
C LEU A 63 -4.79 8.27 4.80
N ARG A 64 -5.64 8.12 5.80
CA ARG A 64 -7.08 7.89 5.61
C ARG A 64 -7.73 9.06 4.88
N GLN A 65 -8.80 8.74 4.13
CA GLN A 65 -9.52 9.71 3.31
C GLN A 65 -10.84 10.08 3.99
N PRO A 66 -10.88 11.19 4.76
CA PRO A 66 -12.03 11.50 5.59
C PRO A 66 -13.27 11.86 4.77
N GLU A 67 -13.12 12.24 3.49
CA GLU A 67 -14.22 12.47 2.56
C GLU A 67 -14.99 11.17 2.31
N ILE A 68 -14.29 10.08 1.98
CA ILE A 68 -14.88 8.75 1.76
C ILE A 68 -15.54 8.24 3.03
N GLU A 69 -14.86 8.39 4.16
CA GLU A 69 -15.37 7.94 5.45
C GLU A 69 -16.62 8.70 5.90
N ARG A 70 -16.66 10.02 5.69
CA ARG A 70 -17.85 10.84 5.97
C ARG A 70 -19.01 10.49 5.05
N ASP A 71 -18.77 10.33 3.76
CA ASP A 71 -19.79 9.92 2.80
C ASP A 71 -20.39 8.56 3.20
N PHE A 72 -19.53 7.57 3.43
CA PHE A 72 -19.95 6.23 3.84
C PHE A 72 -20.74 6.26 5.17
N ALA A 73 -20.24 7.00 6.17
CA ALA A 73 -20.93 7.13 7.45
C ALA A 73 -22.30 7.84 7.32
N SER A 74 -22.45 8.78 6.40
CA SER A 74 -23.73 9.46 6.15
C SER A 74 -24.77 8.50 5.53
N ARG A 75 -24.33 7.59 4.67
CA ARG A 75 -25.19 6.59 4.01
C ARG A 75 -25.55 5.43 4.94
N HIS A 76 -24.65 5.05 5.85
CA HIS A 76 -24.75 3.79 6.61
C HIS A 76 -24.64 3.94 8.14
N GLY A 77 -24.83 5.15 8.67
CA GLY A 77 -24.63 5.45 10.09
C GLY A 77 -25.48 4.64 11.08
N GLU A 78 -26.65 4.15 10.68
CA GLU A 78 -27.44 3.23 11.51
C GLU A 78 -26.84 1.81 11.52
N ALA A 79 -26.41 1.31 10.37
CA ALA A 79 -25.81 -0.02 10.26
C ALA A 79 -24.46 -0.09 10.99
N LEU A 80 -23.67 0.99 10.95
CA LEU A 80 -22.44 1.13 11.74
C LEU A 80 -22.70 1.05 13.25
N ARG A 81 -23.77 1.69 13.73
CA ARG A 81 -24.19 1.61 15.14
C ARG A 81 -24.56 0.18 15.53
N ARG A 82 -25.39 -0.49 14.71
CA ARG A 82 -25.76 -1.90 14.94
C ARG A 82 -24.53 -2.82 14.96
N ALA A 83 -23.61 -2.64 14.02
CA ALA A 83 -22.38 -3.41 13.96
C ALA A 83 -21.48 -3.19 15.21
N ALA A 84 -21.43 -1.96 15.73
CA ALA A 84 -20.70 -1.65 16.95
C ALA A 84 -21.34 -2.31 18.20
N ASP A 85 -22.68 -2.31 18.27
CA ASP A 85 -23.45 -2.93 19.35
C ASP A 85 -23.27 -4.46 19.37
N GLU A 86 -23.32 -5.12 18.20
CA GLU A 86 -23.10 -6.56 18.02
C GLU A 86 -21.69 -7.01 18.48
N LEU A 87 -20.71 -6.12 18.35
CA LEU A 87 -19.34 -6.33 18.77
C LEU A 87 -19.07 -5.94 20.22
N HIS A 88 -20.10 -5.44 20.94
CA HIS A 88 -19.97 -4.89 22.29
C HIS A 88 -18.89 -3.80 22.41
N LEU A 89 -18.63 -3.07 21.32
CA LEU A 89 -17.63 -2.00 21.27
C LEU A 89 -18.19 -0.66 21.81
N GLY A 90 -19.47 -0.60 22.17
CA GLY A 90 -20.15 0.64 22.57
C GLY A 90 -20.12 1.69 21.45
N ALA A 91 -20.18 2.98 21.81
CA ALA A 91 -20.05 4.09 20.85
C ALA A 91 -18.65 4.22 20.21
N ALA A 92 -17.71 3.34 20.51
CA ALA A 92 -16.30 3.46 20.17
C ALA A 92 -15.93 2.91 18.79
N LEU A 93 -16.88 2.86 17.85
CA LEU A 93 -16.54 2.67 16.44
C LEU A 93 -16.03 4.00 15.89
N GLU A 94 -14.82 4.36 16.30
CA GLU A 94 -14.14 5.51 15.73
C GLU A 94 -13.61 5.10 14.36
N LEU A 95 -13.95 5.89 13.35
CA LEU A 95 -13.12 5.98 12.16
C LEU A 95 -11.84 6.71 12.62
N PRO A 96 -10.69 6.04 12.80
CA PRO A 96 -9.53 6.64 13.43
C PRO A 96 -9.05 7.82 12.61
N ARG A 97 -9.21 9.02 13.17
CA ARG A 97 -8.62 10.25 12.67
C ARG A 97 -7.20 10.37 13.21
N GLY A 98 -6.30 9.52 12.70
CA GLY A 98 -4.88 9.70 12.96
C GLY A 98 -4.41 11.01 12.32
N ALA A 99 -3.59 11.80 13.02
CA ALA A 99 -2.93 12.94 12.40
C ALA A 99 -1.84 12.47 11.43
N MET A 100 -1.61 13.23 10.36
CA MET A 100 -0.51 12.99 9.41
C MET A 100 0.84 13.08 10.12
N THR A 101 1.57 11.98 10.21
CA THR A 101 2.90 11.94 10.84
C THR A 101 4.01 12.36 9.86
N ASP A 102 5.23 12.64 10.35
CA ASP A 102 6.39 12.85 9.48
C ASP A 102 6.71 11.60 8.65
N HIS A 103 6.50 10.41 9.22
CA HIS A 103 6.66 9.16 8.49
C HIS A 103 5.68 9.05 7.32
N ASP A 104 4.41 9.39 7.53
CA ASP A 104 3.39 9.39 6.48
C ASP A 104 3.74 10.40 5.37
N ARG A 105 4.21 11.60 5.73
CA ARG A 105 4.69 12.60 4.77
C ARG A 105 5.86 12.08 3.93
N ASN A 106 6.81 11.39 4.55
CA ASN A 106 7.96 10.82 3.85
C ASN A 106 7.52 9.71 2.89
N LEU A 107 6.58 8.85 3.29
CA LEU A 107 6.03 7.81 2.42
C LEU A 107 5.31 8.41 1.20
N ILE A 108 4.52 9.47 1.38
CA ILE A 108 3.87 10.17 0.26
C ILE A 108 4.93 10.75 -0.67
N ALA A 109 5.92 11.47 -0.13
CA ALA A 109 6.96 12.10 -0.92
C ALA A 109 7.77 11.06 -1.72
N GLU A 110 8.07 9.90 -1.12
CA GLU A 110 8.70 8.78 -1.79
C GLU A 110 7.81 8.21 -2.91
N GLY A 111 6.52 7.99 -2.64
CA GLY A 111 5.55 7.52 -3.63
C GLY A 111 5.43 8.48 -4.83
N ASP A 112 5.30 9.78 -4.57
CA ASP A 112 5.22 10.82 -5.61
C ASP A 112 6.49 10.90 -6.45
N TYR A 113 7.64 10.67 -5.82
CA TYR A 113 8.91 10.59 -6.51
C TYR A 113 8.95 9.37 -7.43
N TRP A 114 8.65 8.17 -6.93
CA TRP A 114 8.62 6.95 -7.74
C TRP A 114 7.59 7.02 -8.86
N GLY A 115 6.43 7.60 -8.61
CA GLY A 115 5.38 7.82 -9.61
C GLY A 115 5.88 8.72 -10.76
N ARG A 116 6.45 9.88 -10.43
CA ARG A 116 7.02 10.79 -11.44
C ARG A 116 8.16 10.14 -12.22
N PHE A 117 9.04 9.46 -11.51
CA PHE A 117 10.14 8.70 -12.09
C PHE A 117 9.64 7.67 -13.10
N LEU A 118 8.67 6.82 -12.74
CA LEU A 118 8.13 5.82 -13.65
C LEU A 118 7.42 6.46 -14.85
N HIS A 119 6.65 7.53 -14.63
CA HIS A 119 5.98 8.25 -15.72
C HIS A 119 6.94 8.82 -16.75
N GLU A 120 8.04 9.44 -16.30
CA GLU A 120 9.06 10.00 -17.20
C GLU A 120 9.74 8.93 -18.05
N HIS A 121 9.98 7.74 -17.49
CA HIS A 121 10.60 6.63 -18.21
C HIS A 121 9.64 5.96 -19.19
N VAL A 122 8.37 5.77 -18.81
CA VAL A 122 7.33 5.33 -19.74
C VAL A 122 7.21 6.31 -20.91
N ALA A 123 7.28 7.63 -20.64
CA ALA A 123 7.25 8.65 -21.69
C ALA A 123 8.47 8.58 -22.64
N ARG A 124 9.61 8.05 -22.18
CA ARG A 124 10.82 7.82 -22.98
C ARG A 124 10.86 6.45 -23.67
N GLY A 125 9.88 5.58 -23.41
CA GLY A 125 9.87 4.21 -23.92
C GLY A 125 10.84 3.27 -23.19
N ASP A 126 11.36 3.69 -22.03
CA ASP A 126 12.27 2.90 -21.20
C ASP A 126 11.44 2.00 -20.26
N LEU A 127 11.25 0.74 -20.66
CA LEU A 127 10.31 -0.19 -20.01
C LEU A 127 10.96 -1.20 -19.06
N SER A 128 12.28 -1.19 -18.90
CA SER A 128 12.96 -2.10 -17.96
C SER A 128 13.61 -1.36 -16.80
N ILE A 129 13.46 -1.92 -15.59
CA ILE A 129 14.16 -1.48 -14.35
C ILE A 129 15.69 -1.46 -14.52
N LEU A 130 16.21 -2.14 -15.55
CA LEU A 130 17.62 -2.19 -15.91
C LEU A 130 18.02 -1.10 -16.91
N ASP A 131 17.16 -0.73 -17.87
CA ASP A 131 17.36 0.42 -18.77
C ASP A 131 17.51 1.71 -17.96
N VAL A 132 16.69 1.81 -16.92
CA VAL A 132 16.71 2.82 -15.86
C VAL A 132 18.08 2.97 -15.18
N ARG A 133 18.81 1.87 -14.96
CA ARG A 133 20.16 1.92 -14.34
C ARG A 133 21.27 2.23 -15.35
N CYS A 134 21.05 1.95 -16.63
CA CYS A 134 22.09 1.96 -17.66
C CYS A 134 22.11 3.20 -18.55
N ARG A 135 21.02 3.98 -18.64
CA ARG A 135 20.97 5.22 -19.42
C ARG A 135 21.27 6.50 -18.63
N GLY A 136 21.75 6.35 -17.39
CA GLY A 136 22.64 7.31 -16.73
C GLY A 136 22.15 8.75 -16.48
N THR A 137 20.91 9.11 -16.79
CA THR A 137 20.37 10.47 -16.58
C THR A 137 19.57 10.61 -15.29
N HIS A 138 19.80 9.73 -14.33
CA HIS A 138 19.13 9.81 -13.04
C HIS A 138 20.03 10.47 -11.98
N PRO A 139 19.57 11.50 -11.25
CA PRO A 139 20.34 12.05 -10.14
C PRO A 139 20.53 10.99 -9.04
N PRO A 140 21.65 11.03 -8.28
CA PRO A 140 22.14 9.93 -7.45
C PRO A 140 21.34 9.76 -6.14
N PHE A 141 20.04 9.52 -6.26
CA PHE A 141 19.11 9.36 -5.14
C PHE A 141 18.75 7.88 -4.93
N LEU A 142 19.77 7.05 -4.71
CA LEU A 142 19.74 6.26 -3.48
C LEU A 142 20.44 7.15 -2.46
N ASN A 143 19.73 8.14 -1.89
CA ASN A 143 20.17 9.04 -0.82
C ASN A 143 19.02 9.67 -0.05
N ALA A 144 18.85 9.44 1.23
CA ALA A 144 19.80 9.81 2.28
C ALA A 144 21.29 9.42 2.05
N GLY A 145 22.10 10.38 1.57
CA GLY A 145 23.59 10.44 1.60
C GLY A 145 24.46 9.29 1.01
N VAL A 146 25.08 9.53 -0.17
CA VAL A 146 25.78 8.50 -0.97
C VAL A 146 27.15 8.78 -0.47
N THR A 147 27.45 8.11 0.62
CA THR A 147 28.77 8.15 1.22
C THR A 147 29.65 7.15 0.48
N GLU A 148 30.96 7.19 0.71
CA GLU A 148 31.91 6.16 0.24
C GLU A 148 31.47 4.73 0.59
N THR A 149 30.53 4.55 1.52
CA THR A 149 29.94 3.27 1.91
C THR A 149 29.15 2.59 0.77
N ASP A 150 28.53 3.32 -0.16
CA ASP A 150 27.69 2.73 -1.22
C ASP A 150 28.48 1.99 -2.31
N GLN A 151 29.78 2.29 -2.46
CA GLN A 151 30.65 1.46 -3.30
C GLN A 151 30.79 0.03 -2.74
N ARG A 152 30.59 -0.17 -1.43
CA ARG A 152 30.53 -1.52 -0.84
C ARG A 152 29.20 -2.22 -1.11
N ASP A 153 28.11 -1.48 -1.27
CA ASP A 153 26.75 -2.05 -1.36
C ASP A 153 26.34 -2.51 -2.76
N ALA A 154 27.02 -2.07 -3.81
CA ALA A 154 26.98 -2.77 -5.11
C ALA A 154 27.42 -4.25 -4.95
N GLY A 155 28.36 -4.50 -4.04
CA GLY A 155 28.76 -5.84 -3.61
C GLY A 155 27.71 -6.58 -2.80
N ARG A 156 26.85 -5.89 -2.03
CA ARG A 156 25.76 -6.50 -1.25
C ARG A 156 24.55 -6.86 -2.09
N ALA A 157 24.08 -5.97 -2.96
CA ALA A 157 22.92 -6.23 -3.83
C ALA A 157 23.14 -7.48 -4.72
N MET A 158 24.38 -7.67 -5.16
CA MET A 158 24.81 -8.78 -6.00
C MET A 158 25.52 -9.90 -5.23
N GLY A 159 25.73 -9.74 -3.92
CA GLY A 159 26.47 -10.68 -3.09
C GLY A 159 25.67 -11.91 -2.70
N TYR A 160 24.34 -11.82 -2.75
CA TYR A 160 23.42 -12.94 -2.56
C TYR A 160 23.20 -13.78 -3.83
N TRP A 161 23.73 -13.32 -4.97
CA TRP A 161 23.54 -13.98 -6.26
C TRP A 161 24.73 -14.88 -6.60
N PRO A 162 24.49 -16.10 -7.11
CA PRO A 162 25.56 -16.97 -7.61
C PRO A 162 26.48 -16.24 -8.60
N ASP A 163 27.79 -16.50 -8.51
CA ASP A 163 28.83 -15.82 -9.29
C ASP A 163 28.59 -15.82 -10.80
N HIS A 164 28.01 -16.90 -11.35
CA HIS A 164 27.71 -17.02 -12.77
C HIS A 164 26.59 -16.09 -13.23
N LEU A 165 25.74 -15.60 -12.32
CA LEU A 165 24.67 -14.62 -12.59
C LEU A 165 25.13 -13.20 -12.28
N SER A 166 25.89 -13.02 -11.20
CA SER A 166 26.31 -11.68 -10.76
C SER A 166 27.45 -11.10 -11.58
N ARG A 167 28.39 -11.91 -12.09
CA ARG A 167 29.55 -11.43 -12.88
C ARG A 167 29.18 -10.80 -14.22
N PRO A 168 28.34 -11.42 -15.08
CA PRO A 168 27.94 -10.80 -16.35
C PRO A 168 27.22 -9.48 -16.12
N MET A 169 26.36 -9.44 -15.10
CA MET A 169 25.56 -8.27 -14.79
C MET A 169 26.39 -7.13 -14.19
N ARG A 170 27.42 -7.43 -13.37
CA ARG A 170 28.39 -6.41 -12.90
C ARG A 170 29.19 -5.83 -14.05
N ARG A 171 29.70 -6.69 -14.93
CA ARG A 171 30.48 -6.26 -16.12
C ARG A 171 29.64 -5.36 -17.03
N TRP A 172 28.38 -5.72 -17.27
CA TRP A 172 27.45 -4.90 -18.03
C TRP A 172 27.18 -3.53 -17.38
N ILE A 173 27.01 -3.48 -16.05
CA ILE A 173 26.84 -2.21 -15.31
C ILE A 173 28.10 -1.34 -15.42
N GLU A 174 29.29 -1.93 -15.33
CA GLU A 174 30.57 -1.23 -15.47
C GLU A 174 30.74 -0.66 -16.90
N GLU A 175 30.41 -1.45 -17.93
CA GLU A 175 30.40 -1.01 -19.32
C GLU A 175 29.44 0.18 -19.55
N CYS A 176 28.25 0.15 -18.95
CA CYS A 176 27.29 1.26 -19.04
C CYS A 176 27.72 2.53 -18.27
N ARG A 177 28.64 2.44 -17.30
CA ARG A 177 29.17 3.61 -16.56
C ARG A 177 30.35 4.30 -17.26
N GLY A 178 30.98 3.62 -18.22
CA GLY A 178 32.16 4.10 -18.93
C GLY A 178 31.92 4.65 -20.34
N GLY A 179 30.66 4.79 -20.76
CA GLY A 179 30.24 5.29 -22.08
C GLY A 179 29.51 6.62 -22.01
#